data_AF-A0A1G5D101-F1
#
_entry.id   AF-A0A1G5D101-F1
#
_cell.length_a   1.000
_cell.length_b   1.000
_cell.length_c   1.000
_cell.angle_alpha   90.00
_cell.angle_beta   90.00
_cell.angle_gamma   90.00
#
_symmetry.space_group_name_H-M   'P 1'
#
loop_
_entity.id
_entity.type
_entity.pdbx_description
1 polymer ?
#
loop_
_entity_poly.entity_id
_entity_poly.type
_entity_poly.pdbx_seq_one_letter_code
_entity_poly.pdbx_strand_id
1 'polypeptide(L)'
;MRIHSIDRLSEQIKNSKSKEYFEEVIRSYYSNNYRSAIVMLYSIVICDLVFKLQELKDQFNDNSAKNILEEIEDLQKRNPTSSHWETKLIELIKEQTNILEHADFENILHLQKHRHLCAHPVMLQNYKLYSPNQETVRSHVINILEGLLTKPALLSKKIFNEFLSNLAEIKEILITEKDIETHLKSKYFENLNPTIEREIFRSLWKIVFKMDNVECNENREINYKALDIILQRNYDTLINYIKDESQYFSNNLNLDFFDFILKFINNNPKVLDSLNESSKTLIENKINQDENYIFLAWYLNDSLTKHLTFLKSKDDYDFNLAINTNTIVLLFNTFKKQGLFSQGKELVIMMYGNSKSFDQADSRFDNLIQPLLPQFTLLELTELIKCIHENGQVHGRRYAKWSNRLIKEKLDDLNPNFDLSQYNYFET
;
A
#
# COMPACT_ATOMS: atom_id res chain seq x y z
N MET A 1 32.35 32.73 -6.26
CA MET A 1 32.35 31.58 -5.33
C MET A 1 31.07 30.80 -5.58
N ARG A 2 31.14 29.50 -5.87
CA ARG A 2 29.91 28.69 -6.07
C ARG A 2 29.19 28.50 -4.73
N ILE A 3 27.87 28.50 -4.74
CA ILE A 3 27.04 28.37 -3.55
C ILE A 3 26.58 26.92 -3.47
N HIS A 4 27.20 26.15 -2.57
CA HIS A 4 26.95 24.72 -2.43
C HIS A 4 25.47 24.34 -2.23
N SER A 5 24.68 25.20 -1.59
CA SER A 5 23.24 24.95 -1.38
C SER A 5 22.46 24.98 -2.69
N ILE A 6 22.78 25.92 -3.60
CA ILE A 6 22.11 26.04 -4.90
C ILE A 6 22.51 24.87 -5.80
N ASP A 7 23.80 24.53 -5.85
CA ASP A 7 24.28 23.43 -6.68
C ASP A 7 23.60 22.11 -6.26
N ARG A 8 23.53 21.81 -4.95
CA ARG A 8 22.83 20.64 -4.41
C ARG A 8 21.33 20.61 -4.74
N LEU A 9 20.64 21.74 -4.60
CA LEU A 9 19.21 21.83 -4.90
C LEU A 9 18.93 21.73 -6.41
N SER A 10 19.81 22.27 -7.25
CA SER A 10 19.66 22.21 -8.71
C SER A 10 19.71 20.77 -9.24
N GLU A 11 20.47 19.89 -8.58
CA GLU A 11 20.50 18.48 -8.93
C GLU A 11 19.17 17.76 -8.67
N GLN A 12 18.38 18.26 -7.70
CA GLN A 12 17.12 17.69 -7.23
C GLN A 12 15.89 18.16 -8.03
N ILE A 13 16.06 19.04 -9.04
CA ILE A 13 14.98 19.48 -9.91
C ILE A 13 14.35 18.26 -10.61
N LYS A 14 13.03 18.12 -10.49
CA LYS A 14 12.31 16.91 -10.91
C LYS A 14 12.15 16.82 -12.43
N ASN A 15 11.73 17.91 -13.06
CA ASN A 15 11.49 17.93 -14.50
C ASN A 15 12.80 18.20 -15.27
N SER A 16 13.11 17.34 -16.24
CA SER A 16 14.37 17.42 -17.01
C SER A 16 14.48 18.71 -17.84
N LYS A 17 13.37 19.18 -18.43
CA LYS A 17 13.34 20.44 -19.20
C LYS A 17 13.50 21.65 -18.27
N SER A 18 12.81 21.65 -17.12
CA SER A 18 13.00 22.70 -16.11
C SER A 18 14.45 22.76 -15.64
N LYS A 19 15.11 21.59 -15.46
CA LYS A 19 16.51 21.50 -15.08
C LYS A 19 17.46 22.07 -16.14
N GLU A 20 17.23 21.74 -17.41
CA GLU A 20 17.97 22.31 -18.54
C GLU A 20 17.86 23.84 -18.58
N TYR A 21 16.64 24.38 -18.49
CA TYR A 21 16.42 25.82 -18.49
C TYR A 21 17.06 26.50 -17.26
N PHE A 22 17.05 25.81 -16.10
CA PHE A 22 17.62 26.36 -14.87
C PHE A 22 19.13 26.58 -14.94
N GLU A 23 19.85 25.86 -15.81
CA GLU A 23 21.26 26.13 -16.04
C GLU A 23 21.52 27.57 -16.51
N GLU A 24 20.60 28.16 -17.30
CA GLU A 24 20.73 29.53 -17.79
C GLU A 24 20.61 30.56 -16.66
N VAL A 25 19.73 30.31 -15.68
CA VAL A 25 19.60 31.13 -14.47
C VAL A 25 20.89 31.12 -13.69
N ILE A 26 21.48 29.94 -13.48
CA ILE A 26 22.68 29.77 -12.68
C ILE A 26 23.91 30.38 -13.36
N ARG A 27 24.06 30.19 -14.68
CA ARG A 27 25.11 30.85 -15.45
C ARG A 27 24.99 32.37 -15.39
N SER A 28 23.76 32.89 -15.50
CA SER A 28 23.48 34.33 -15.37
C SER A 28 23.81 34.86 -13.97
N TYR A 29 23.42 34.14 -12.93
CA TYR A 29 23.69 34.50 -11.53
C TYR A 29 25.20 34.57 -11.24
N TYR A 30 25.96 33.52 -11.60
CA TYR A 30 27.40 33.47 -11.36
C TYR A 30 28.20 34.45 -12.22
N SER A 31 27.64 34.89 -13.35
CA SER A 31 28.23 35.93 -14.21
C SER A 31 27.85 37.36 -13.80
N ASN A 32 27.18 37.54 -12.65
CA ASN A 32 26.65 38.82 -12.15
C ASN A 32 25.59 39.48 -13.06
N ASN A 33 24.95 38.71 -13.93
CA ASN A 33 23.84 39.15 -14.78
C ASN A 33 22.50 39.02 -14.03
N TYR A 34 22.37 39.75 -12.91
CA TYR A 34 21.26 39.59 -11.96
C TYR A 34 19.88 39.90 -12.54
N ARG A 35 19.77 40.90 -13.43
CA ARG A 35 18.51 41.21 -14.13
C ARG A 35 18.07 40.03 -14.99
N SER A 36 18.99 39.48 -15.79
CA SER A 36 18.72 38.33 -16.65
C SER A 36 18.37 37.08 -15.84
N ALA A 37 19.07 36.85 -14.72
CA ALA A 37 18.80 35.71 -13.85
C ALA A 37 17.37 35.74 -13.28
N ILE A 38 16.89 36.91 -12.84
CA ILE A 38 15.52 37.07 -12.33
C ILE A 38 14.48 36.86 -13.43
N VAL A 39 14.69 37.45 -14.62
CA VAL A 39 13.77 37.31 -15.75
C VAL A 39 13.65 35.84 -16.16
N MET A 40 14.78 35.15 -16.28
CA MET A 40 14.81 33.73 -16.66
C MET A 40 14.23 32.83 -15.58
N LEU A 41 14.51 33.08 -14.30
CA LEU A 41 13.97 32.29 -13.19
C LEU A 41 12.44 32.32 -13.19
N TYR A 42 11.83 33.49 -13.43
CA TYR A 42 10.38 33.60 -13.51
C TYR A 42 9.80 32.84 -14.71
N SER A 43 10.45 32.89 -15.88
CA SER A 43 10.02 32.10 -17.04
C SER A 43 10.02 30.60 -16.74
N ILE A 44 11.03 30.10 -16.03
CA ILE A 44 11.11 28.69 -15.64
C ILE A 44 10.02 28.32 -14.65
N VAL A 45 9.69 29.19 -13.69
CA VAL A 45 8.55 28.98 -12.77
C VAL A 45 7.27 28.73 -13.55
N ILE A 46 6.97 29.57 -14.54
CA ILE A 46 5.76 29.41 -15.37
C ILE A 46 5.81 28.10 -16.16
N CYS A 47 6.93 27.77 -16.81
CA CYS A 47 7.08 26.53 -17.55
C CYS A 47 6.92 25.29 -16.65
N ASP A 48 7.55 25.28 -15.47
CA ASP A 48 7.49 24.16 -14.54
C ASP A 48 6.07 23.92 -14.00
N LEU A 49 5.34 25.01 -13.70
CA LEU A 49 3.93 24.94 -13.32
C LEU A 49 3.07 24.32 -14.43
N VAL A 50 3.28 24.72 -15.69
CA VAL A 50 2.58 24.12 -16.84
C VAL A 50 2.95 22.64 -17.00
N PHE A 51 4.23 22.28 -16.89
CA PHE A 51 4.65 20.88 -16.97
C PHE A 51 4.01 20.03 -15.87
N LYS A 52 3.91 20.55 -14.64
CA LYS A 52 3.23 19.85 -13.54
C LYS A 52 1.74 19.70 -13.80
N LEU A 53 1.06 20.70 -14.35
CA LEU A 53 -0.35 20.56 -14.75
C LEU A 53 -0.53 19.54 -15.88
N GLN A 54 0.37 19.50 -16.86
CA GLN A 54 0.36 18.49 -17.92
C GLN A 54 0.58 17.09 -17.35
N GLU A 55 1.52 16.92 -16.43
CA GLU A 55 1.75 15.68 -15.70
C GLU A 55 0.47 15.23 -14.97
N LEU A 56 -0.17 16.13 -14.23
CA LEU A 56 -1.44 15.84 -13.53
C LEU A 56 -2.59 15.48 -14.48
N LYS A 57 -2.70 16.17 -15.61
CA LYS A 57 -3.72 15.89 -16.63
C LYS A 57 -3.47 14.55 -17.32
N ASP A 58 -2.29 14.36 -17.88
CA ASP A 58 -2.00 13.27 -18.80
C ASP A 58 -1.73 11.95 -18.07
N GLN A 59 -1.13 12.00 -16.87
CA GLN A 59 -0.76 10.80 -16.11
C GLN A 59 -1.80 10.44 -15.05
N PHE A 60 -2.44 11.44 -14.44
CA PHE A 60 -3.36 11.23 -13.33
C PHE A 60 -4.82 11.52 -13.69
N ASN A 61 -5.13 11.94 -14.92
CA ASN A 61 -6.48 12.33 -15.35
C ASN A 61 -7.13 13.42 -14.47
N ASP A 62 -6.32 14.29 -13.85
CA ASP A 62 -6.87 15.31 -12.94
C ASP A 62 -7.68 16.35 -13.73
N ASN A 63 -9.02 16.30 -13.56
CA ASN A 63 -9.93 17.23 -14.23
C ASN A 63 -9.66 18.71 -13.86
N SER A 64 -9.13 19.00 -12.67
CA SER A 64 -8.81 20.37 -12.26
C SER A 64 -7.62 20.87 -13.05
N ALA A 65 -6.57 20.05 -13.18
CA ALA A 65 -5.42 20.38 -14.01
C ALA A 65 -5.81 20.56 -15.50
N LYS A 66 -6.70 19.68 -16.00
CA LYS A 66 -7.27 19.81 -17.34
C LYS A 66 -8.01 21.14 -17.55
N ASN A 67 -8.90 21.50 -16.64
CA ASN A 67 -9.69 22.74 -16.72
C ASN A 67 -8.78 23.98 -16.67
N ILE A 68 -7.77 23.99 -15.81
CA ILE A 68 -6.80 25.10 -15.72
C ILE A 68 -6.04 25.23 -17.05
N LEU A 69 -5.54 24.12 -17.61
CA LEU A 69 -4.83 24.14 -18.89
C LEU A 69 -5.73 24.66 -20.03
N GLU A 70 -6.98 24.19 -20.11
CA GLU A 70 -7.95 24.66 -21.11
C GLU A 70 -8.25 26.16 -20.97
N GLU A 71 -8.46 26.66 -19.75
CA GLU A 71 -8.68 28.09 -19.49
C GLU A 71 -7.47 28.95 -19.89
N ILE A 72 -6.25 28.49 -19.58
CA ILE A 72 -5.02 29.20 -19.93
C ILE A 72 -4.77 29.18 -21.45
N GLU A 73 -4.99 28.05 -22.12
CA GLU A 73 -4.91 27.97 -23.59
C GLU A 73 -5.89 28.94 -24.26
N ASP A 74 -7.11 29.04 -23.74
CA ASP A 74 -8.11 29.98 -24.21
C ASP A 74 -7.70 31.44 -24.03
N LEU A 75 -7.12 31.79 -22.87
CA LEU A 75 -6.60 33.14 -22.61
C LEU A 75 -5.44 33.50 -23.54
N GLN A 76 -4.52 32.56 -23.78
CA GLN A 76 -3.41 32.75 -24.71
C GLN A 76 -3.91 32.93 -26.15
N LYS A 77 -4.90 32.15 -26.59
CA LYS A 77 -5.51 32.30 -27.93
C LYS A 77 -6.21 33.65 -28.11
N ARG A 78 -6.94 34.11 -27.10
CA ARG A 78 -7.65 35.40 -27.15
C ARG A 78 -6.72 36.60 -27.09
N ASN A 79 -5.63 36.51 -26.32
CA ASN A 79 -4.68 37.62 -26.10
C ASN A 79 -3.20 37.17 -26.19
N PRO A 80 -2.67 36.87 -27.39
CA PRO A 80 -1.35 36.23 -27.54
C PRO A 80 -0.15 37.05 -27.02
N THR A 81 -0.30 38.37 -26.93
CA THR A 81 0.77 39.29 -26.48
C THR A 81 0.67 39.67 -25.01
N SER A 82 -0.41 39.28 -24.33
CA SER A 82 -0.64 39.62 -22.92
C SER A 82 0.09 38.64 -22.01
N SER A 83 0.80 39.14 -21.00
CA SER A 83 1.37 38.32 -19.92
C SER A 83 0.36 38.05 -18.79
N HIS A 84 -0.87 38.53 -18.90
CA HIS A 84 -1.88 38.39 -17.85
C HIS A 84 -2.23 36.93 -17.52
N TRP A 85 -2.13 36.03 -18.50
CA TRP A 85 -2.36 34.60 -18.29
C TRP A 85 -1.35 33.98 -17.31
N GLU A 86 -0.13 34.54 -17.19
CA GLU A 86 0.90 34.05 -16.26
C GLU A 86 0.44 34.25 -14.80
N THR A 87 -0.13 35.42 -14.50
CA THR A 87 -0.71 35.71 -13.18
C THR A 87 -1.92 34.80 -12.92
N LYS A 88 -2.81 34.68 -13.91
CA LYS A 88 -4.02 33.86 -13.78
C LYS A 88 -3.68 32.39 -13.55
N LEU A 89 -2.64 31.86 -14.20
CA LEU A 89 -2.14 30.50 -13.99
C LEU A 89 -1.78 30.28 -12.51
N ILE A 90 -0.98 31.18 -11.93
CA ILE A 90 -0.51 31.05 -10.55
C ILE A 90 -1.69 31.11 -9.56
N GLU A 91 -2.66 32.00 -9.79
CA GLU A 91 -3.90 32.09 -9.01
C GLU A 91 -4.73 30.81 -9.07
N LEU A 92 -5.01 30.32 -10.28
CA LEU A 92 -5.79 29.09 -10.49
C LEU A 92 -5.10 27.88 -9.84
N ILE A 93 -3.78 27.77 -9.95
CA ILE A 93 -3.01 26.71 -9.31
C ILE A 93 -3.14 26.79 -7.78
N LYS A 94 -3.04 27.99 -7.19
CA LYS A 94 -3.17 28.17 -5.74
C LYS A 94 -4.58 27.83 -5.23
N GLU A 95 -5.61 28.15 -6.01
CA GLU A 95 -7.01 27.97 -5.63
C GLU A 95 -7.51 26.54 -5.86
N GLN A 96 -7.09 25.90 -6.94
CA GLN A 96 -7.68 24.65 -7.42
C GLN A 96 -6.76 23.43 -7.28
N THR A 97 -5.50 23.62 -6.90
CA THR A 97 -4.52 22.54 -6.73
C THR A 97 -3.75 22.66 -5.42
N ASN A 98 -2.96 21.63 -5.08
CA ASN A 98 -2.05 21.62 -3.95
C ASN A 98 -0.57 21.72 -4.38
N ILE A 99 -0.29 22.21 -5.59
CA ILE A 99 1.09 22.34 -6.10
C ILE A 99 1.87 23.40 -5.29
N LEU A 100 1.19 24.46 -4.83
CA LEU A 100 1.79 25.59 -4.12
C LEU A 100 1.21 25.73 -2.71
N GLU A 101 2.08 25.73 -1.71
CA GLU A 101 1.72 26.20 -0.37
C GLU A 101 1.57 27.73 -0.38
N HIS A 102 1.00 28.28 0.69
CA HIS A 102 0.80 29.73 0.78
C HIS A 102 2.13 30.50 0.69
N ALA A 103 3.19 30.03 1.36
CA ALA A 103 4.50 30.66 1.29
C ALA A 103 5.11 30.60 -0.13
N ASP A 104 4.95 29.48 -0.83
CA ASP A 104 5.46 29.30 -2.20
C ASP A 104 4.79 30.29 -3.15
N PHE A 105 3.46 30.45 -3.02
CA PHE A 105 2.68 31.41 -3.79
C PHE A 105 3.16 32.86 -3.57
N GLU A 106 3.32 33.29 -2.31
CA GLU A 106 3.82 34.64 -2.01
C GLU A 106 5.24 34.87 -2.56
N ASN A 107 6.12 33.86 -2.44
CA ASN A 107 7.47 33.92 -3.01
C ASN A 107 7.45 34.11 -4.53
N ILE A 108 6.56 33.42 -5.24
CA ILE A 108 6.38 33.58 -6.70
C ILE A 108 5.85 34.99 -7.03
N LEU A 109 4.91 35.54 -6.25
CA LEU A 109 4.43 36.92 -6.44
C LEU A 109 5.53 37.96 -6.22
N HIS A 110 6.41 37.75 -5.23
CA HIS A 110 7.57 38.61 -5.03
C HIS A 110 8.57 38.52 -6.19
N LEU A 111 8.81 37.32 -6.73
CA LEU A 111 9.64 37.13 -7.92
C LEU A 111 9.03 37.86 -9.13
N GLN A 112 7.72 37.75 -9.34
CA GLN A 112 7.01 38.42 -10.43
C GLN A 112 7.20 39.94 -10.37
N LYS A 113 7.06 40.54 -9.19
CA LYS A 113 7.29 41.99 -8.98
C LYS A 113 8.72 42.39 -9.36
N HIS A 114 9.72 41.62 -8.95
CA HIS A 114 11.12 41.89 -9.34
C HIS A 114 11.38 41.65 -10.83
N ARG A 115 10.74 40.64 -11.43
CA ARG A 115 10.79 40.43 -12.88
C ARG A 115 10.24 41.62 -13.63
N HIS A 116 9.13 42.22 -13.17
CA HIS A 116 8.57 43.43 -13.77
C HIS A 116 9.58 44.60 -13.73
N LEU A 117 10.21 44.84 -12.58
CA LEU A 117 11.26 45.86 -12.43
C LEU A 117 12.51 45.59 -13.29
N CYS A 118 12.86 44.33 -13.50
CA CYS A 118 14.03 43.95 -14.30
C CYS A 118 13.76 44.01 -15.81
N ALA A 119 12.55 43.64 -16.26
CA ALA A 119 12.18 43.55 -17.67
C ALA A 119 11.78 44.90 -18.27
N HIS A 120 11.10 45.76 -17.50
CA HIS A 120 10.70 47.08 -17.96
C HIS A 120 11.73 48.13 -17.54
N PRO A 121 12.07 49.10 -18.41
CA PRO A 121 13.03 50.14 -18.09
C PRO A 121 12.43 51.15 -17.10
N VAL A 122 12.38 50.77 -15.83
CA VAL A 122 12.12 51.69 -14.72
C VAL A 122 13.39 52.48 -14.50
N MET A 123 13.42 53.69 -15.05
CA MET A 123 14.55 54.61 -14.89
C MET A 123 14.58 55.10 -13.44
N LEU A 124 15.62 54.73 -12.70
CA LEU A 124 15.93 55.36 -11.42
C LEU A 124 16.33 56.83 -11.66
N GLN A 125 16.34 57.66 -10.62
CA GLN A 125 16.68 59.10 -10.70
C GLN A 125 17.99 59.42 -11.44
N ASN A 126 18.89 58.44 -11.58
CA ASN A 126 20.18 58.55 -12.25
C ASN A 126 20.22 57.92 -13.66
N TYR A 127 19.08 57.70 -14.33
CA TYR A 127 18.97 57.04 -15.64
C TYR A 127 19.56 55.61 -15.71
N LYS A 128 19.75 54.98 -14.55
CA LYS A 128 20.17 53.58 -14.45
C LYS A 128 18.94 52.69 -14.38
N LEU A 129 19.01 51.55 -15.07
CA LEU A 129 18.03 50.49 -14.94
C LEU A 129 18.12 49.89 -13.54
N TYR A 130 16.97 49.53 -12.97
CA TYR A 130 16.94 48.76 -11.73
C TYR A 130 17.71 47.44 -11.89
N SER A 131 18.56 47.13 -10.92
CA SER A 131 19.19 45.81 -10.79
C SER A 131 19.12 45.36 -9.34
N PRO A 132 18.59 44.17 -9.06
CA PRO A 132 18.62 43.61 -7.72
C PRO A 132 20.05 43.27 -7.31
N ASN A 133 20.31 43.27 -6.01
CA ASN A 133 21.58 42.83 -5.45
C ASN A 133 21.70 41.29 -5.47
N GLN A 134 22.92 40.79 -5.29
CA GLN A 134 23.24 39.37 -5.32
C GLN A 134 22.38 38.53 -4.35
N GLU A 135 22.20 38.99 -3.11
CA GLU A 135 21.46 38.24 -2.08
C GLU A 135 19.96 38.18 -2.39
N THR A 136 19.41 39.21 -3.02
CA THR A 136 18.01 39.24 -3.47
C THR A 136 17.79 38.17 -4.54
N VAL A 137 18.69 38.09 -5.53
CA VAL A 137 18.59 37.05 -6.57
C VAL A 137 18.78 35.66 -5.97
N ARG A 138 19.76 35.52 -5.06
CA ARG A 138 20.02 34.27 -4.35
C ARG A 138 18.79 33.77 -3.58
N SER A 139 18.12 34.67 -2.85
CA SER A 139 16.90 34.36 -2.10
C SER A 139 15.80 33.84 -3.02
N HIS A 140 15.54 34.53 -4.14
CA HIS A 140 14.58 34.07 -5.14
C HIS A 140 14.93 32.69 -5.69
N VAL A 141 16.20 32.46 -6.04
CA VAL A 141 16.66 31.17 -6.56
C VAL A 141 16.43 30.04 -5.55
N ILE A 142 16.79 30.24 -4.28
CA ILE A 142 16.61 29.23 -3.23
C ILE A 142 15.12 28.97 -2.98
N ASN A 143 14.31 30.02 -2.82
CA ASN A 143 12.88 29.88 -2.56
C ASN A 143 12.15 29.15 -3.69
N ILE A 144 12.51 29.40 -4.96
CA ILE A 144 11.92 28.70 -6.09
C ILE A 144 12.40 27.25 -6.19
N LEU A 145 13.68 26.98 -5.89
CA LEU A 145 14.19 25.61 -5.85
C LEU A 145 13.46 24.79 -4.77
N GLU A 146 13.42 25.29 -3.53
CA GLU A 146 12.82 24.58 -2.38
C GLU A 146 11.29 24.53 -2.47
N GLY A 147 10.64 25.62 -2.88
CA GLY A 147 9.20 25.77 -2.91
C GLY A 147 8.52 25.17 -4.15
N LEU A 148 9.25 25.02 -5.26
CA LEU A 148 8.67 24.59 -6.53
C LEU A 148 9.51 23.54 -7.27
N LEU A 149 10.69 23.88 -7.79
CA LEU A 149 11.36 23.06 -8.81
C LEU A 149 11.80 21.67 -8.32
N THR A 150 12.10 21.55 -7.02
CA THR A 150 12.45 20.27 -6.40
C THR A 150 11.22 19.49 -5.89
N LYS A 151 10.05 20.15 -5.77
CA LYS A 151 8.81 19.52 -5.35
C LYS A 151 8.16 18.77 -6.52
N PRO A 152 7.63 17.55 -6.31
CA PRO A 152 6.82 16.86 -7.31
C PRO A 152 5.50 17.59 -7.58
N ALA A 153 4.80 17.24 -8.64
CA ALA A 153 3.38 17.56 -8.78
C ALA A 153 2.64 16.89 -7.61
N LEU A 154 2.28 17.65 -6.59
CA LEU A 154 1.75 17.10 -5.33
C LEU A 154 0.37 16.47 -5.57
N LEU A 155 0.21 15.25 -5.03
CA LEU A 155 -1.03 14.50 -5.10
C LEU A 155 -2.16 15.28 -4.43
N SER A 156 -3.14 15.73 -5.19
CA SER A 156 -4.36 16.26 -4.61
C SER A 156 -5.12 15.13 -3.90
N LYS A 157 -5.90 15.42 -2.84
CA LYS A 157 -6.85 14.46 -2.23
C LYS A 157 -7.72 13.77 -3.30
N LYS A 158 -7.94 14.45 -4.41
CA LYS A 158 -8.71 13.99 -5.55
C LYS A 158 -8.07 12.79 -6.25
N ILE A 159 -6.75 12.75 -6.43
CA ILE A 159 -6.10 11.58 -7.06
C ILE A 159 -6.15 10.37 -6.14
N PHE A 160 -6.02 10.53 -4.82
CA PHE A 160 -6.25 9.42 -3.90
C PHE A 160 -7.70 8.91 -3.98
N ASN A 161 -8.69 9.81 -4.09
CA ASN A 161 -10.08 9.41 -4.31
C ASN A 161 -10.28 8.71 -5.66
N GLU A 162 -9.62 9.15 -6.73
CA GLU A 162 -9.66 8.49 -8.04
C GLU A 162 -8.98 7.11 -8.00
N PHE A 163 -7.89 6.97 -7.23
CA PHE A 163 -7.26 5.69 -6.93
C PHE A 163 -8.24 4.75 -6.22
N LEU A 164 -8.94 5.22 -5.17
CA LEU A 164 -9.94 4.42 -4.46
C LEU A 164 -11.15 4.08 -5.33
N SER A 165 -11.67 5.02 -6.12
CA SER A 165 -12.76 4.79 -7.07
C SER A 165 -12.38 3.70 -8.06
N ASN A 166 -11.16 3.76 -8.58
CA ASN A 166 -10.69 2.75 -9.51
C ASN A 166 -10.52 1.38 -8.85
N LEU A 167 -10.05 1.30 -7.60
CA LEU A 167 -10.05 0.05 -6.85
C LEU A 167 -11.49 -0.47 -6.65
N ALA A 168 -12.43 0.39 -6.29
CA ALA A 168 -13.83 0.00 -6.10
C ALA A 168 -14.46 -0.55 -7.39
N GLU A 169 -14.16 0.04 -8.55
CA GLU A 169 -14.63 -0.44 -9.87
C GLU A 169 -14.08 -1.82 -10.25
N ILE A 170 -12.81 -2.08 -9.95
CA ILE A 170 -12.14 -3.31 -10.37
C ILE A 170 -12.30 -4.47 -9.37
N LYS A 171 -12.88 -4.23 -8.19
CA LYS A 171 -12.92 -5.23 -7.10
C LYS A 171 -13.67 -6.51 -7.44
N GLU A 172 -14.65 -6.44 -8.33
CA GLU A 172 -15.41 -7.60 -8.80
C GLU A 172 -14.78 -8.26 -10.04
N ILE A 173 -13.88 -7.54 -10.74
CA ILE A 173 -13.26 -7.96 -11.99
C ILE A 173 -11.91 -8.64 -11.74
N LEU A 174 -11.07 -8.05 -10.89
CA LEU A 174 -9.72 -8.55 -10.59
C LEU A 174 -9.75 -9.45 -9.35
N ILE A 175 -9.82 -10.76 -9.61
CA ILE A 175 -10.00 -11.77 -8.55
C ILE A 175 -8.67 -12.06 -7.83
N THR A 176 -7.54 -12.04 -8.55
CA THR A 176 -6.24 -12.43 -7.99
C THR A 176 -5.37 -11.24 -7.59
N GLU A 177 -4.52 -11.43 -6.57
CA GLU A 177 -3.54 -10.42 -6.13
C GLU A 177 -2.59 -10.01 -7.27
N LYS A 178 -2.23 -10.96 -8.15
CA LYS A 178 -1.36 -10.71 -9.31
C LYS A 178 -2.03 -9.81 -10.36
N ASP A 179 -3.33 -9.96 -10.57
CA ASP A 179 -4.07 -9.11 -11.51
C ASP A 179 -4.16 -7.67 -10.99
N ILE A 180 -4.43 -7.51 -9.68
CA ILE A 180 -4.42 -6.20 -9.02
C ILE A 180 -3.02 -5.58 -9.10
N GLU A 181 -1.97 -6.33 -8.80
CA GLU A 181 -0.60 -5.84 -8.89
C GLU A 181 -0.26 -5.39 -10.32
N THR A 182 -0.64 -6.15 -11.34
CA THR A 182 -0.39 -5.81 -12.74
C THR A 182 -1.10 -4.52 -13.15
N HIS A 183 -2.38 -4.37 -12.75
CA HIS A 183 -3.16 -3.17 -13.01
C HIS A 183 -2.59 -1.93 -12.31
N LEU A 184 -2.26 -2.07 -11.01
CA LEU A 184 -1.63 -0.99 -10.25
C LEU A 184 -0.27 -0.60 -10.82
N LYS A 185 0.49 -1.60 -11.31
CA LYS A 185 1.77 -1.37 -11.99
C LYS A 185 1.62 -0.49 -13.21
N SER A 186 0.76 -0.88 -14.14
CA SER A 186 0.57 -0.18 -15.41
C SER A 186 -0.06 1.21 -15.25
N LYS A 187 -0.99 1.37 -14.29
CA LYS A 187 -1.80 2.59 -14.18
C LYS A 187 -1.20 3.63 -13.26
N TYR A 188 -0.50 3.21 -12.20
CA TYR A 188 -0.03 4.12 -11.16
C TYR A 188 1.49 4.02 -10.96
N PHE A 189 2.00 2.81 -10.71
CA PHE A 189 3.32 2.64 -10.13
C PHE A 189 4.48 3.16 -10.99
N GLU A 190 4.43 3.00 -12.31
CA GLU A 190 5.49 3.51 -13.21
C GLU A 190 5.75 5.01 -13.05
N ASN A 191 4.74 5.77 -12.62
CA ASN A 191 4.81 7.23 -12.50
C ASN A 191 4.73 7.73 -11.04
N LEU A 192 4.60 6.81 -10.06
CA LEU A 192 4.60 7.20 -8.65
C LEU A 192 6.02 7.56 -8.19
N ASN A 193 6.21 8.81 -7.79
CA ASN A 193 7.39 9.19 -7.03
C ASN A 193 7.28 8.74 -5.56
N PRO A 194 8.42 8.61 -4.83
CA PRO A 194 8.42 8.08 -3.46
C PRO A 194 7.57 8.87 -2.46
N THR A 195 7.43 10.19 -2.65
CA THR A 195 6.64 11.04 -1.76
C THR A 195 5.15 10.73 -1.89
N ILE A 196 4.66 10.63 -3.13
CA ILE A 196 3.26 10.30 -3.40
C ILE A 196 2.93 8.89 -2.91
N GLU A 197 3.82 7.93 -3.17
CA GLU A 197 3.62 6.54 -2.74
C GLU A 197 3.49 6.43 -1.22
N ARG A 198 4.29 7.18 -0.45
CA ARG A 198 4.15 7.27 1.01
C ARG A 198 2.80 7.83 1.45
N GLU A 199 2.29 8.86 0.77
CA GLU A 199 0.97 9.44 1.08
C GLU A 199 -0.18 8.49 0.75
N ILE A 200 -0.10 7.78 -0.38
CA ILE A 200 -1.07 6.73 -0.74
C ILE A 200 -1.00 5.60 0.30
N PHE A 201 0.19 5.13 0.65
CA PHE A 201 0.39 4.10 1.66
C PHE A 201 -0.17 4.52 3.02
N ARG A 202 0.14 5.74 3.49
CA ARG A 202 -0.38 6.33 4.74
C ARG A 202 -1.92 6.38 4.73
N SER A 203 -2.50 6.79 3.62
CA SER A 203 -3.96 6.91 3.47
C SER A 203 -4.65 5.55 3.40
N LEU A 204 -4.09 4.59 2.68
CA LEU A 204 -4.55 3.19 2.64
C LEU A 204 -4.50 2.55 4.04
N TRP A 205 -3.40 2.75 4.77
CA TRP A 205 -3.27 2.26 6.15
C TRP A 205 -4.42 2.75 7.03
N LYS A 206 -4.77 4.04 6.91
CA LYS A 206 -5.87 4.63 7.68
C LYS A 206 -7.21 3.98 7.35
N ILE A 207 -7.54 3.81 6.07
CA ILE A 207 -8.85 3.26 5.69
C ILE A 207 -8.97 1.75 5.97
N VAL A 208 -7.85 1.01 5.91
CA VAL A 208 -7.85 -0.43 6.17
C VAL A 208 -7.91 -0.70 7.68
N PHE A 209 -7.08 -0.03 8.49
CA PHE A 209 -6.89 -0.41 9.89
C PHE A 209 -7.53 0.53 10.93
N LYS A 210 -8.07 1.69 10.54
CA LYS A 210 -8.54 2.70 11.52
C LYS A 210 -9.93 3.21 11.28
N MET A 211 -10.29 3.47 10.02
CA MET A 211 -11.58 4.07 9.69
C MET A 211 -12.66 3.01 9.57
N ASP A 212 -13.75 3.25 10.29
CA ASP A 212 -15.01 2.52 10.14
C ASP A 212 -16.04 3.45 9.47
N ASN A 213 -16.40 3.09 8.23
CA ASN A 213 -17.53 3.69 7.51
C ASN A 213 -17.94 2.76 6.38
N VAL A 214 -19.16 2.95 5.86
CA VAL A 214 -19.78 2.08 4.84
C VAL A 214 -18.88 1.87 3.63
N GLU A 215 -18.38 2.96 3.02
CA GLU A 215 -17.55 2.90 1.82
C GLU A 215 -16.21 2.18 2.06
N CYS A 216 -15.56 2.43 3.20
CA CYS A 216 -14.33 1.75 3.59
C CYS A 216 -14.59 0.26 3.85
N ASN A 217 -15.69 -0.08 4.51
CA ASN A 217 -16.07 -1.46 4.83
C ASN A 217 -16.33 -2.27 3.55
N GLU A 218 -17.06 -1.69 2.60
CA GLU A 218 -17.38 -2.32 1.31
C GLU A 218 -16.16 -2.58 0.41
N ASN A 219 -15.07 -1.85 0.63
CA ASN A 219 -13.87 -1.90 -0.21
C ASN A 219 -12.61 -2.34 0.57
N ARG A 220 -12.74 -2.74 1.85
CA ARG A 220 -11.58 -3.00 2.73
C ARG A 220 -10.65 -4.08 2.19
N GLU A 221 -11.19 -5.17 1.63
CA GLU A 221 -10.38 -6.27 1.12
C GLU A 221 -9.49 -5.84 -0.06
N ILE A 222 -10.02 -5.08 -1.03
CA ILE A 222 -9.19 -4.61 -2.16
C ILE A 222 -8.20 -3.52 -1.70
N ASN A 223 -8.61 -2.64 -0.79
CA ASN A 223 -7.73 -1.63 -0.21
C ASN A 223 -6.58 -2.27 0.58
N TYR A 224 -6.85 -3.35 1.30
CA TYR A 224 -5.84 -4.17 1.97
C TYR A 224 -4.85 -4.77 0.97
N LYS A 225 -5.35 -5.38 -0.12
CA LYS A 225 -4.48 -5.96 -1.16
C LYS A 225 -3.59 -4.88 -1.80
N ALA A 226 -4.14 -3.71 -2.13
CA ALA A 226 -3.38 -2.59 -2.65
C ALA A 226 -2.31 -2.09 -1.67
N LEU A 227 -2.65 -2.01 -0.36
CA LEU A 227 -1.72 -1.63 0.70
C LEU A 227 -0.54 -2.61 0.79
N ASP A 228 -0.81 -3.91 0.78
CA ASP A 228 0.23 -4.95 0.84
C ASP A 228 1.12 -4.93 -0.41
N ILE A 229 0.53 -4.78 -1.61
CA ILE A 229 1.29 -4.65 -2.86
C ILE A 229 2.24 -3.44 -2.83
N ILE A 230 1.76 -2.28 -2.35
CA ILE A 230 2.60 -1.08 -2.22
C ILE A 230 3.73 -1.31 -1.20
N LEU A 231 3.43 -1.98 -0.08
CA LEU A 231 4.46 -2.36 0.89
C LEU A 231 5.52 -3.26 0.23
N GLN A 232 5.13 -4.33 -0.46
CA GLN A 232 6.08 -5.26 -1.09
C GLN A 232 6.98 -4.57 -2.12
N ARG A 233 6.44 -3.61 -2.86
CA ARG A 233 7.18 -2.89 -3.89
C ARG A 233 8.37 -2.11 -3.33
N ASN A 234 8.20 -1.44 -2.19
CA ASN A 234 9.21 -0.57 -1.58
C ASN A 234 9.40 -0.87 -0.09
N TYR A 235 9.57 -2.17 0.20
CA TYR A 235 9.49 -2.75 1.54
C TYR A 235 10.36 -2.04 2.58
N ASP A 236 11.69 -2.02 2.40
CA ASP A 236 12.58 -1.42 3.41
C ASP A 236 12.33 0.10 3.59
N THR A 237 12.01 0.81 2.50
CA THR A 237 11.70 2.24 2.54
C THR A 237 10.42 2.52 3.33
N LEU A 238 9.38 1.72 3.13
CA LEU A 238 8.10 1.89 3.80
C LEU A 238 8.11 1.37 5.24
N ILE A 239 8.87 0.31 5.55
CA ILE A 239 9.12 -0.13 6.93
C ILE A 239 9.81 0.99 7.72
N ASN A 240 10.86 1.61 7.16
CA ASN A 240 11.51 2.76 7.80
C ASN A 240 10.54 3.94 7.96
N TYR A 241 9.68 4.20 6.96
CA TYR A 241 8.65 5.23 7.07
C TYR A 241 7.64 4.95 8.19
N ILE A 242 7.20 3.69 8.36
CA ILE A 242 6.33 3.28 9.48
C ILE A 242 7.01 3.57 10.82
N LYS A 243 8.31 3.28 10.91
CA LYS A 243 9.11 3.50 12.11
C LYS A 243 9.28 4.99 12.42
N ASP A 244 9.64 5.79 11.42
CA ASP A 244 9.85 7.24 11.54
C ASP A 244 8.55 7.95 11.97
N GLU A 245 7.40 7.50 11.46
CA GLU A 245 6.06 8.02 11.78
C GLU A 245 5.28 7.08 12.70
N SER A 246 5.97 6.37 13.60
CA SER A 246 5.38 5.30 14.42
C SER A 246 4.15 5.74 15.20
N GLN A 247 4.11 6.97 15.70
CA GLN A 247 2.94 7.52 16.39
C GLN A 247 1.71 7.57 15.48
N TYR A 248 1.87 7.97 14.21
CA TYR A 248 0.78 7.91 13.26
C TYR A 248 0.34 6.48 13.05
N PHE A 249 1.23 5.56 12.67
CA PHE A 249 0.82 4.20 12.27
C PHE A 249 0.25 3.37 13.43
N SER A 250 0.70 3.64 14.65
CA SER A 250 0.32 2.89 15.85
C SER A 250 -0.98 3.38 16.50
N ASN A 251 -1.21 4.70 16.55
CA ASN A 251 -2.35 5.25 17.30
C ASN A 251 -3.68 4.98 16.59
N ASN A 252 -4.74 4.73 17.37
CA ASN A 252 -6.11 4.54 16.88
C ASN A 252 -6.25 3.40 15.87
N LEU A 253 -5.47 2.32 16.01
CA LEU A 253 -5.79 1.07 15.32
C LEU A 253 -7.13 0.56 15.83
N ASN A 254 -8.04 0.26 14.89
CA ASN A 254 -9.35 -0.29 15.23
C ASN A 254 -9.24 -1.81 15.30
N LEU A 255 -9.36 -2.36 16.51
CA LEU A 255 -9.28 -3.81 16.77
C LEU A 255 -10.53 -4.57 16.32
N ASP A 256 -11.58 -3.90 15.85
CA ASP A 256 -12.70 -4.56 15.16
C ASP A 256 -12.27 -5.10 13.78
N PHE A 257 -11.17 -4.58 13.22
CA PHE A 257 -10.57 -5.04 11.96
C PHE A 257 -9.35 -5.92 12.18
N PHE A 258 -9.30 -6.62 13.32
CA PHE A 258 -8.11 -7.36 13.73
C PHE A 258 -7.69 -8.45 12.75
N ASP A 259 -8.62 -9.09 12.05
CA ASP A 259 -8.33 -10.10 11.03
C ASP A 259 -7.40 -9.53 9.92
N PHE A 260 -7.64 -8.29 9.49
CA PHE A 260 -6.79 -7.62 8.51
C PHE A 260 -5.43 -7.26 9.10
N ILE A 261 -5.39 -6.78 10.35
CA ILE A 261 -4.15 -6.42 11.06
C ILE A 261 -3.27 -7.67 11.20
N LEU A 262 -3.84 -8.77 11.70
CA LEU A 262 -3.14 -10.02 11.90
C LEU A 262 -2.65 -10.60 10.57
N LYS A 263 -3.49 -10.61 9.53
CA LYS A 263 -3.08 -11.04 8.17
C LYS A 263 -1.92 -10.18 7.64
N PHE A 264 -1.95 -8.87 7.85
CA PHE A 264 -0.87 -7.97 7.44
C PHE A 264 0.45 -8.26 8.16
N ILE A 265 0.41 -8.41 9.50
CA ILE A 265 1.58 -8.68 10.32
C ILE A 265 2.16 -10.07 10.01
N ASN A 266 1.30 -11.06 9.81
CA ASN A 266 1.71 -12.39 9.39
C ASN A 266 2.59 -12.36 8.15
N ASN A 267 2.15 -11.64 7.12
CA ASN A 267 2.91 -11.53 5.87
C ASN A 267 4.11 -10.56 6.01
N ASN A 268 4.06 -9.63 6.96
CA ASN A 268 5.04 -8.57 7.12
C ASN A 268 5.49 -8.39 8.58
N PRO A 269 6.20 -9.33 9.21
CA PRO A 269 6.48 -9.29 10.65
C PRO A 269 7.23 -8.04 11.12
N LYS A 270 8.14 -7.49 10.30
CA LYS A 270 8.88 -6.24 10.60
C LYS A 270 7.99 -5.00 10.77
N VAL A 271 6.74 -5.05 10.30
CA VAL A 271 5.77 -3.98 10.55
C VAL A 271 5.52 -3.86 12.04
N LEU A 272 5.36 -4.98 12.75
CA LEU A 272 5.12 -4.99 14.19
C LEU A 272 6.29 -4.32 14.93
N ASP A 273 7.53 -4.66 14.57
CA ASP A 273 8.75 -4.07 15.15
C ASP A 273 8.82 -2.54 14.99
N SER A 274 8.18 -2.03 13.94
CA SER A 274 8.16 -0.60 13.58
C SER A 274 7.02 0.18 14.25
N LEU A 275 6.08 -0.50 14.92
CA LEU A 275 5.04 0.13 15.73
C LEU A 275 5.57 0.52 17.11
N ASN A 276 4.83 1.37 17.81
CA ASN A 276 5.13 1.74 19.20
C ASN A 276 4.76 0.61 20.18
N GLU A 277 5.37 0.62 21.37
CA GLU A 277 5.20 -0.43 22.39
C GLU A 277 3.75 -0.57 22.88
N SER A 278 3.00 0.55 22.92
CA SER A 278 1.58 0.52 23.31
C SER A 278 0.76 -0.32 22.32
N SER A 279 0.95 -0.12 21.02
CA SER A 279 0.18 -0.85 20.00
C SER A 279 0.64 -2.30 19.88
N LYS A 280 1.93 -2.59 20.05
CA LYS A 280 2.43 -3.98 20.17
C LYS A 280 1.72 -4.71 21.31
N THR A 281 1.69 -4.09 22.49
CA THR A 281 1.00 -4.65 23.68
C THR A 281 -0.49 -4.90 23.42
N LEU A 282 -1.18 -3.97 22.75
CA LEU A 282 -2.59 -4.14 22.38
C LEU A 282 -2.82 -5.32 21.42
N ILE A 283 -1.96 -5.46 20.40
CA ILE A 283 -2.02 -6.55 19.43
C ILE A 283 -1.77 -7.89 20.14
N GLU A 284 -0.73 -7.98 20.97
CA GLU A 284 -0.41 -9.19 21.75
C GLU A 284 -1.55 -9.58 22.69
N ASN A 285 -2.11 -8.61 23.42
CA ASN A 285 -3.27 -8.86 24.29
C ASN A 285 -4.48 -9.36 23.49
N LYS A 286 -4.74 -8.79 22.31
CA LYS A 286 -5.85 -9.22 21.45
C LYS A 286 -5.65 -10.65 20.94
N ILE A 287 -4.42 -11.04 20.59
CA ILE A 287 -4.08 -12.42 20.20
C ILE A 287 -4.31 -13.36 21.38
N ASN A 288 -3.79 -13.02 22.56
CA ASN A 288 -3.85 -13.89 23.74
C ASN A 288 -5.28 -14.06 24.32
N GLN A 289 -6.24 -13.23 23.91
CA GLN A 289 -7.64 -13.33 24.32
C GLN A 289 -8.48 -14.34 23.52
N ASP A 290 -8.00 -14.78 22.35
CA ASP A 290 -8.75 -15.69 21.47
C ASP A 290 -7.82 -16.76 20.88
N GLU A 291 -8.14 -18.02 21.16
CA GLU A 291 -7.37 -19.17 20.65
C GLU A 291 -7.33 -19.20 19.11
N ASN A 292 -8.37 -18.71 18.42
CA ASN A 292 -8.37 -18.61 16.96
C ASN A 292 -7.28 -17.65 16.46
N TYR A 293 -7.01 -16.57 17.20
CA TYR A 293 -5.92 -15.65 16.85
C TYR A 293 -4.55 -16.24 17.18
N ILE A 294 -4.41 -16.96 18.29
CA ILE A 294 -3.18 -17.72 18.59
C ILE A 294 -2.88 -18.72 17.46
N PHE A 295 -3.92 -19.41 16.98
CA PHE A 295 -3.84 -20.37 15.87
C PHE A 295 -3.45 -19.72 14.54
N LEU A 296 -3.84 -18.46 14.29
CA LEU A 296 -3.52 -17.77 13.06
C LEU A 296 -2.21 -16.97 13.12
N ALA A 297 -1.69 -16.64 14.31
CA ALA A 297 -0.50 -15.81 14.52
C ALA A 297 0.81 -16.56 14.27
N TRP A 298 0.99 -17.07 13.04
CA TRP A 298 2.16 -17.87 12.68
C TRP A 298 3.47 -17.09 12.65
N TYR A 299 3.42 -15.74 12.52
CA TYR A 299 4.61 -14.89 12.60
C TYR A 299 5.40 -15.07 13.91
N LEU A 300 4.72 -15.46 15.01
CA LEU A 300 5.35 -15.73 16.30
C LEU A 300 6.34 -16.90 16.28
N ASN A 301 6.31 -17.72 15.22
CA ASN A 301 7.12 -18.92 15.08
C ASN A 301 8.06 -18.86 13.86
N ASP A 302 8.31 -17.68 13.30
CA ASP A 302 9.12 -17.37 12.10
C ASP A 302 8.63 -17.96 10.76
N SER A 303 8.04 -19.15 10.76
CA SER A 303 7.62 -19.86 9.55
C SER A 303 6.42 -20.75 9.81
N LEU A 304 5.63 -21.01 8.78
CA LEU A 304 4.48 -21.91 8.85
C LEU A 304 4.86 -23.34 9.27
N THR A 305 6.02 -23.85 8.84
CA THR A 305 6.49 -25.19 9.25
C THR A 305 6.81 -25.26 10.74
N LYS A 306 7.52 -24.26 11.28
CA LYS A 306 7.77 -24.16 12.73
C LYS A 306 6.47 -23.94 13.49
N HIS A 307 5.56 -23.14 12.96
CA HIS A 307 4.25 -22.92 13.54
C HIS A 307 3.42 -24.21 13.61
N LEU A 308 3.40 -25.03 12.56
CA LEU A 308 2.75 -26.35 12.59
C LEU A 308 3.34 -27.25 13.69
N THR A 309 4.66 -27.21 13.86
CA THR A 309 5.33 -27.96 14.93
C THR A 309 4.90 -27.45 16.32
N PHE A 310 4.80 -26.13 16.49
CA PHE A 310 4.26 -25.52 17.69
C PHE A 310 2.81 -25.95 17.96
N LEU A 311 1.94 -25.92 16.95
CA LEU A 311 0.54 -26.34 17.08
C LEU A 311 0.43 -27.82 17.51
N LYS A 312 1.25 -28.70 16.93
CA LYS A 312 1.31 -30.13 17.34
C LYS A 312 1.82 -30.35 18.76
N SER A 313 2.64 -29.43 19.27
CA SER A 313 3.20 -29.53 20.63
C SER A 313 2.24 -29.06 21.73
N LYS A 314 1.12 -28.44 21.36
CA LYS A 314 0.11 -28.00 22.34
C LYS A 314 -0.71 -29.20 22.80
N ASP A 315 -0.81 -29.36 24.12
CA ASP A 315 -1.62 -30.42 24.72
C ASP A 315 -3.09 -30.32 24.27
N ASP A 316 -3.64 -31.50 24.00
CA ASP A 316 -4.82 -31.68 23.16
C ASP A 316 -6.15 -31.22 23.79
N TYR A 317 -6.14 -30.83 25.07
CA TYR A 317 -7.37 -30.74 25.86
C TYR A 317 -8.10 -29.39 25.76
N ASP A 318 -7.37 -28.26 25.65
CA ASP A 318 -8.00 -26.93 25.62
C ASP A 318 -8.02 -26.32 24.20
N PHE A 319 -6.91 -26.40 23.47
CA PHE A 319 -6.73 -25.70 22.19
C PHE A 319 -7.67 -26.17 21.06
N ASN A 320 -8.28 -27.36 21.16
CA ASN A 320 -9.12 -27.90 20.08
C ASN A 320 -10.62 -27.56 20.23
N LEU A 321 -11.06 -27.17 21.43
CA LEU A 321 -12.46 -26.81 21.70
C LEU A 321 -12.81 -25.45 21.10
N ALA A 322 -11.91 -24.46 21.17
CA ALA A 322 -12.23 -23.10 20.75
C ALA A 322 -11.92 -22.80 19.26
N ILE A 323 -11.24 -23.70 18.55
CA ILE A 323 -10.81 -23.45 17.16
C ILE A 323 -11.91 -23.78 16.18
N ASN A 324 -12.39 -22.73 15.52
CA ASN A 324 -13.45 -22.79 14.51
C ASN A 324 -12.94 -23.43 13.22
N THR A 325 -13.82 -24.15 12.52
CA THR A 325 -13.49 -24.77 11.23
C THR A 325 -13.00 -23.75 10.20
N ASN A 326 -13.60 -22.56 10.15
CA ASN A 326 -13.16 -21.48 9.25
C ASN A 326 -11.74 -20.99 9.55
N THR A 327 -11.31 -20.96 10.81
CA THR A 327 -9.94 -20.61 11.21
C THR A 327 -8.94 -21.61 10.63
N ILE A 328 -9.27 -22.89 10.66
CA ILE A 328 -8.44 -23.96 10.07
C ILE A 328 -8.37 -23.79 8.55
N VAL A 329 -9.50 -23.50 7.89
CA VAL A 329 -9.54 -23.20 6.44
C VAL A 329 -8.61 -22.03 6.09
N LEU A 330 -8.64 -20.94 6.86
CA LEU A 330 -7.79 -19.76 6.64
C LEU A 330 -6.30 -20.11 6.73
N LEU A 331 -5.88 -20.82 7.78
CA LEU A 331 -4.49 -21.23 7.93
C LEU A 331 -4.08 -22.22 6.83
N PHE A 332 -4.92 -23.20 6.51
CA PHE A 332 -4.68 -24.15 5.41
C PHE A 332 -4.47 -23.44 4.07
N ASN A 333 -5.32 -22.46 3.74
CA ASN A 333 -5.17 -21.66 2.52
C ASN A 333 -3.84 -20.88 2.52
N THR A 334 -3.37 -20.46 3.69
CA THR A 334 -2.05 -19.82 3.85
C THR A 334 -0.91 -20.80 3.56
N PHE A 335 -0.97 -22.04 4.07
CA PHE A 335 -0.03 -23.12 3.69
C PHE A 335 -0.03 -23.37 2.18
N LYS A 336 -1.21 -23.47 1.57
CA LYS A 336 -1.37 -23.70 0.13
C LYS A 336 -0.75 -22.57 -0.69
N LYS A 337 -0.99 -21.30 -0.34
CA LYS A 337 -0.40 -20.13 -1.01
C LYS A 337 1.13 -20.13 -0.95
N GLN A 338 1.71 -20.61 0.15
CA GLN A 338 3.17 -20.72 0.33
C GLN A 338 3.79 -21.99 -0.27
N GLY A 339 3.01 -22.79 -1.03
CA GLY A 339 3.49 -24.03 -1.63
C GLY A 339 3.66 -25.21 -0.65
N LEU A 340 3.23 -25.06 0.60
CA LEU A 340 3.38 -26.06 1.68
C LEU A 340 2.15 -26.97 1.78
N PHE A 341 1.66 -27.46 0.64
CA PHE A 341 0.36 -28.13 0.55
C PHE A 341 0.27 -29.40 1.40
N SER A 342 1.32 -30.21 1.45
CA SER A 342 1.34 -31.45 2.26
C SER A 342 1.28 -31.14 3.77
N GLN A 343 2.03 -30.14 4.24
CA GLN A 343 1.95 -29.68 5.64
C GLN A 343 0.57 -29.09 5.97
N GLY A 344 -0.05 -28.39 5.02
CA GLY A 344 -1.43 -27.93 5.15
C GLY A 344 -2.43 -29.08 5.30
N LYS A 345 -2.27 -30.16 4.51
CA LYS A 345 -3.10 -31.36 4.65
C LYS A 345 -2.87 -32.06 5.99
N GLU A 346 -1.64 -32.11 6.46
CA GLU A 346 -1.30 -32.64 7.78
C GLU A 346 -2.01 -31.85 8.91
N LEU A 347 -2.01 -30.51 8.84
CA LEU A 347 -2.78 -29.66 9.76
C LEU A 347 -4.27 -30.02 9.74
N VAL A 348 -4.86 -30.15 8.55
CA VAL A 348 -6.28 -30.47 8.39
C VAL A 348 -6.63 -31.85 8.97
N ILE A 349 -5.80 -32.87 8.71
CA ILE A 349 -5.98 -34.22 9.25
C ILE A 349 -5.89 -34.20 10.77
N MET A 350 -4.87 -33.55 11.32
CA MET A 350 -4.69 -33.40 12.78
C MET A 350 -5.91 -32.73 13.42
N MET A 351 -6.37 -31.61 12.86
CA MET A 351 -7.53 -30.90 13.42
C MET A 351 -8.81 -31.73 13.31
N TYR A 352 -9.05 -32.42 12.20
CA TYR A 352 -10.19 -33.33 12.11
C TYR A 352 -10.10 -34.47 13.12
N GLY A 353 -8.92 -35.10 13.22
CA GLY A 353 -8.63 -36.17 14.16
C GLY A 353 -8.85 -35.79 15.61
N ASN A 354 -8.61 -34.53 15.97
CA ASN A 354 -8.73 -34.04 17.35
C ASN A 354 -10.07 -33.35 17.64
N SER A 355 -11.11 -33.63 16.83
CA SER A 355 -12.46 -33.10 17.05
C SER A 355 -13.00 -33.49 18.43
N LYS A 356 -13.67 -32.56 19.11
CA LYS A 356 -14.14 -32.70 20.50
C LYS A 356 -15.64 -32.89 20.64
N SER A 357 -16.40 -32.76 19.55
CA SER A 357 -17.82 -33.08 19.48
C SER A 357 -18.17 -33.68 18.13
N PHE A 358 -19.29 -34.39 18.05
CA PHE A 358 -19.82 -34.90 16.79
C PHE A 358 -20.09 -33.77 15.78
N ASP A 359 -20.66 -32.65 16.21
CA ASP A 359 -20.93 -31.49 15.35
C ASP A 359 -19.62 -30.88 14.79
N GLN A 360 -18.57 -30.82 15.61
CA GLN A 360 -17.26 -30.33 15.17
C GLN A 360 -16.63 -31.30 14.17
N ALA A 361 -16.73 -32.61 14.41
CA ALA A 361 -16.23 -33.62 13.49
C ALA A 361 -16.96 -33.58 12.14
N ASP A 362 -18.29 -33.41 12.13
CA ASP A 362 -19.07 -33.26 10.91
C ASP A 362 -18.69 -31.98 10.15
N SER A 363 -18.62 -30.83 10.85
CA SER A 363 -18.17 -29.57 10.26
C SER A 363 -16.77 -29.67 9.65
N ARG A 364 -15.81 -30.26 10.36
CA ARG A 364 -14.43 -30.44 9.88
C ARG A 364 -14.36 -31.44 8.73
N PHE A 365 -15.18 -32.49 8.72
CA PHE A 365 -15.23 -33.41 7.59
C PHE A 365 -15.71 -32.70 6.32
N ASP A 366 -16.88 -32.05 6.39
CA ASP A 366 -17.54 -31.44 5.23
C ASP A 366 -16.72 -30.30 4.62
N ASN A 367 -16.07 -29.48 5.46
CA ASN A 367 -15.37 -28.29 5.01
C ASN A 367 -13.86 -28.49 4.80
N LEU A 368 -13.24 -29.49 5.43
CA LEU A 368 -11.80 -29.72 5.35
C LEU A 368 -11.45 -31.02 4.64
N ILE A 369 -11.98 -32.16 5.10
CA ILE A 369 -11.58 -33.48 4.60
C ILE A 369 -12.18 -33.74 3.22
N GLN A 370 -13.51 -33.70 3.10
CA GLN A 370 -14.23 -34.07 1.89
C GLN A 370 -13.75 -33.31 0.64
N PRO A 371 -13.55 -31.98 0.67
CA PRO A 371 -13.08 -31.23 -0.50
C PRO A 371 -11.63 -31.58 -0.92
N LEU A 372 -10.83 -32.11 0.02
CA LEU A 372 -9.42 -32.44 -0.19
C LEU A 372 -9.19 -33.93 -0.49
N LEU A 373 -10.16 -34.81 -0.22
CA LEU A 373 -10.05 -36.26 -0.47
C LEU A 373 -9.46 -36.62 -1.84
N PRO A 374 -9.88 -36.00 -2.98
CA PRO A 374 -9.31 -36.34 -4.29
C PRO A 374 -7.79 -36.13 -4.38
N GLN A 375 -7.24 -35.24 -3.56
CA GLN A 375 -5.84 -34.79 -3.54
C GLN A 375 -5.00 -35.45 -2.42
N PHE A 376 -5.60 -36.35 -1.63
CA PHE A 376 -4.88 -37.10 -0.60
C PHE A 376 -4.06 -38.25 -1.21
N THR A 377 -2.85 -38.39 -0.68
CA THR A 377 -1.93 -39.48 -0.97
C THR A 377 -2.22 -40.68 -0.06
N LEU A 378 -1.64 -41.84 -0.38
CA LEU A 378 -1.79 -43.03 0.46
C LEU A 378 -1.29 -42.81 1.90
N LEU A 379 -0.20 -42.06 2.08
CA LEU A 379 0.34 -41.69 3.39
C LEU A 379 -0.69 -40.87 4.19
N GLU A 380 -1.26 -39.84 3.56
CA GLU A 380 -2.22 -38.94 4.22
C GLU A 380 -3.54 -39.65 4.55
N LEU A 381 -4.01 -40.56 3.68
CA LEU A 381 -5.18 -41.39 3.97
C LEU A 381 -4.91 -42.36 5.13
N THR A 382 -3.70 -42.91 5.21
CA THR A 382 -3.30 -43.79 6.31
C THR A 382 -3.33 -43.04 7.64
N GLU A 383 -2.76 -41.84 7.69
CA GLU A 383 -2.82 -40.99 8.89
C GLU A 383 -4.27 -40.58 9.23
N LEU A 384 -5.08 -40.23 8.22
CA LEU A 384 -6.50 -39.91 8.44
C LEU A 384 -7.27 -41.09 9.07
N ILE A 385 -7.09 -42.30 8.56
CA ILE A 385 -7.74 -43.51 9.07
C ILE A 385 -7.30 -43.79 10.50
N LYS A 386 -6.01 -43.61 10.80
CA LYS A 386 -5.47 -43.72 12.15
C LYS A 386 -6.13 -42.71 13.11
N CYS A 387 -6.23 -41.44 12.73
CA CYS A 387 -6.90 -40.42 13.53
C CYS A 387 -8.39 -40.75 13.78
N ILE A 388 -9.10 -41.26 12.77
CA ILE A 388 -10.50 -41.71 12.93
C ILE A 388 -10.59 -42.84 13.96
N HIS A 389 -9.68 -43.82 13.86
CA HIS A 389 -9.64 -44.95 14.79
C HIS A 389 -9.41 -44.51 16.24
N GLU A 390 -8.53 -43.53 16.47
CA GLU A 390 -8.10 -43.12 17.81
C GLU A 390 -9.11 -42.20 18.53
N ASN A 391 -10.02 -41.51 17.81
CA ASN A 391 -10.95 -40.56 18.42
C ASN A 391 -12.44 -40.96 18.29
N GLY A 392 -13.08 -41.23 19.43
CA GLY A 392 -14.51 -41.57 19.53
C GLY A 392 -15.47 -40.49 19.07
N GLN A 393 -15.08 -39.20 19.14
CA GLN A 393 -15.88 -38.10 18.58
C GLN A 393 -15.87 -38.11 17.04
N VAL A 394 -14.89 -38.79 16.45
CA VAL A 394 -14.79 -38.95 15.00
C VAL A 394 -15.49 -40.25 14.60
N HIS A 395 -15.06 -41.42 15.06
CA HIS A 395 -15.66 -42.69 14.61
C HIS A 395 -17.05 -42.98 15.18
N GLY A 396 -17.41 -42.41 16.33
CA GLY A 396 -18.69 -42.66 17.00
C GLY A 396 -19.86 -41.80 16.51
N ARG A 397 -19.61 -40.83 15.62
CA ARG A 397 -20.66 -39.92 15.12
C ARG A 397 -21.59 -40.62 14.13
N ARG A 398 -22.86 -40.19 14.06
CA ARG A 398 -23.90 -40.80 13.21
C ARG A 398 -23.48 -40.89 11.74
N TYR A 399 -22.74 -39.89 11.26
CA TYR A 399 -22.32 -39.79 9.86
C TYR A 399 -21.03 -40.56 9.52
N ALA A 400 -20.37 -41.16 10.52
CA ALA A 400 -19.07 -41.82 10.36
C ALA A 400 -19.04 -42.84 9.22
N LYS A 401 -20.03 -43.75 9.15
CA LYS A 401 -20.07 -44.80 8.12
C LYS A 401 -20.09 -44.22 6.71
N TRP A 402 -20.91 -43.19 6.48
CA TRP A 402 -20.98 -42.55 5.17
C TRP A 402 -19.66 -41.83 4.82
N SER A 403 -19.10 -41.07 5.76
CA SER A 403 -17.81 -40.39 5.54
C SER A 403 -16.66 -41.37 5.30
N ASN A 404 -16.65 -42.49 6.03
CA ASN A 404 -15.62 -43.53 5.92
C ASN A 404 -15.72 -44.26 4.58
N ARG A 405 -16.93 -44.44 4.01
CA ARG A 405 -17.08 -44.97 2.64
C ARG A 405 -16.36 -44.10 1.62
N LEU A 406 -16.52 -42.78 1.68
CA LEU A 406 -15.82 -41.87 0.75
C LEU A 406 -14.30 -41.96 0.89
N ILE A 407 -13.80 -42.06 2.12
CA ILE A 407 -12.37 -42.27 2.39
C ILE A 407 -11.92 -43.63 1.83
N LYS A 408 -12.72 -44.67 2.03
CA LYS A 408 -12.43 -46.04 1.59
C LYS A 408 -12.42 -46.16 0.07
N GLU A 409 -13.38 -45.56 -0.63
CA GLU A 409 -13.40 -45.49 -2.09
C GLU A 409 -12.09 -44.89 -2.62
N LYS A 410 -11.67 -43.75 -2.06
CA LYS A 410 -10.41 -43.11 -2.45
C LYS A 410 -9.17 -43.95 -2.08
N LEU A 411 -9.20 -44.65 -0.95
CA LEU A 411 -8.14 -45.56 -0.54
C LEU A 411 -8.04 -46.73 -1.51
N ASP A 412 -9.15 -47.34 -1.89
CA ASP A 412 -9.20 -48.48 -2.79
C ASP A 412 -8.73 -48.11 -4.21
N ASP A 413 -9.01 -46.89 -4.66
CA ASP A 413 -8.45 -46.36 -5.91
C ASP A 413 -6.91 -46.30 -5.91
N LEU A 414 -6.29 -46.04 -4.75
CA LEU A 414 -4.84 -45.91 -4.61
C LEU A 414 -4.15 -47.22 -4.19
N ASN A 415 -4.81 -48.03 -3.36
CA ASN A 415 -4.31 -49.29 -2.85
C ASN A 415 -5.48 -50.21 -2.41
N PRO A 416 -6.02 -51.04 -3.33
CA PRO A 416 -7.13 -51.96 -3.04
C PRO A 416 -6.82 -53.00 -1.95
N ASN A 417 -5.54 -53.31 -1.73
CA ASN A 417 -5.09 -54.33 -0.80
C ASN A 417 -4.63 -53.74 0.55
N PHE A 418 -4.99 -52.49 0.85
CA PHE A 418 -4.62 -51.86 2.11
C PHE A 418 -5.25 -52.60 3.31
N ASP A 419 -4.42 -53.00 4.26
CA ASP A 419 -4.86 -53.75 5.43
C ASP A 419 -5.50 -52.83 6.48
N LEU A 420 -6.83 -52.91 6.57
CA LEU A 420 -7.65 -52.19 7.54
C LEU A 420 -7.88 -52.97 8.84
N SER A 421 -7.41 -54.21 8.97
CA SER A 421 -7.67 -55.05 10.15
C SER A 421 -7.10 -54.46 11.44
N GLN A 422 -6.10 -53.59 11.33
CA GLN A 422 -5.50 -52.84 12.44
C GLN A 422 -6.33 -51.63 12.89
N TYR A 423 -7.39 -51.23 12.16
CA TYR A 423 -8.22 -50.04 12.43
C TYR A 423 -9.68 -50.42 12.73
N ASN A 424 -9.91 -51.13 13.84
CA ASN A 424 -11.22 -51.72 14.19
C ASN A 424 -12.40 -50.73 14.31
N TYR A 425 -12.11 -49.44 14.47
CA TYR A 425 -13.12 -48.38 14.57
C TYR A 425 -13.36 -47.64 13.25
N PHE A 426 -12.69 -48.04 12.18
CA PHE A 426 -12.96 -47.54 10.82
C PHE A 426 -14.02 -48.43 10.15
N GLU A 427 -15.29 -48.16 10.45
CA GLU A 427 -16.42 -48.87 9.83
C GLU A 427 -16.95 -48.12 8.60
N THR A 428 -17.18 -48.85 7.50
CA THR A 428 -17.77 -48.34 6.24
C THR A 428 -19.16 -48.91 6.02
#